data_AF-A0AAE1PWT3-F1
#
_entry.id   AF-A0AAE1PWT3-F1
#
_cell.length_a   1.000
_cell.length_b   1.000
_cell.length_c   1.000
_cell.angle_alpha   90.00
_cell.angle_beta   90.00
_cell.angle_gamma   90.00
#
_symmetry.space_group_name_H-M   'P 1'
#
loop_
_entity.id
_entity.type
_entity.pdbx_description
1 polymer ?
#
loop_
_entity_poly.entity_id
_entity_poly.type
_entity_poly.pdbx_seq_one_letter_code
_entity_poly.pdbx_strand_id
1 'polypeptide(L)'
;MNFNYRLSRARRTSENAFGILSAKFRIFKQPIITSPKNISKIILATVVLHNYLRSKTPDEYRIEEQRGQQHQTGNAGQPEDAGAMRGLARIPRNADNDAKAVREQFMAYFNNEGRVDWQERMAPLH
;
A
#
# COMPACT_ATOMS: atom_id res chain seq x y z
N MET A 1 10.37 -14.91 14.03
CA MET A 1 9.46 -14.62 12.90
C MET A 1 9.06 -13.14 12.94
N ASN A 2 9.94 -12.23 12.50
CA ASN A 2 9.87 -10.81 12.87
C ASN A 2 9.95 -9.87 11.64
N PHE A 3 10.96 -10.02 10.79
CA PHE A 3 11.09 -9.30 9.51
C PHE A 3 9.87 -9.43 8.57
N ASN A 4 9.36 -10.66 8.34
CA ASN A 4 8.23 -10.88 7.43
C ASN A 4 6.95 -10.16 7.89
N TYR A 5 6.73 -10.09 9.20
CA TYR A 5 5.59 -9.39 9.76
C TYR A 5 5.70 -7.87 9.51
N ARG A 6 6.88 -7.29 9.74
CA ARG A 6 7.14 -5.88 9.43
C ARG A 6 6.98 -5.57 7.95
N LEU A 7 7.48 -6.43 7.08
CA LEU A 7 7.32 -6.31 5.63
C LEU A 7 5.85 -6.34 5.22
N SER A 8 5.07 -7.28 5.77
CA SER A 8 3.63 -7.37 5.53
C SER A 8 2.90 -6.10 5.98
N ARG A 9 3.23 -5.57 7.17
CA ARG A 9 2.63 -4.34 7.69
C ARG A 9 2.98 -3.11 6.84
N ALA A 10 4.24 -2.99 6.41
CA ALA A 10 4.67 -1.93 5.50
C ALA A 10 3.90 -1.99 4.17
N ARG A 11 3.80 -3.19 3.58
CA ARG A 11 3.02 -3.40 2.36
C ARG A 11 1.55 -3.00 2.54
N ARG A 12 0.89 -3.48 3.60
CA ARG A 12 -0.51 -3.13 3.91
C ARG A 12 -0.69 -1.62 4.05
N THR A 13 0.25 -0.93 4.69
CA THR A 13 0.20 0.53 4.85
C THR A 13 0.27 1.23 3.50
N SER A 14 1.20 0.83 2.62
CA SER A 14 1.30 1.38 1.27
C SER A 14 0.07 1.08 0.41
N GLU A 15 -0.43 -0.16 0.46
CA GLU A 15 -1.62 -0.58 -0.29
C GLU A 15 -2.86 0.19 0.12
N ASN A 16 -3.10 0.36 1.43
CA ASN A 16 -4.24 1.12 1.93
C ASN A 16 -4.18 2.59 1.46
N ALA A 17 -3.01 3.22 1.53
CA ALA A 17 -2.85 4.61 1.09
C ALA A 17 -3.15 4.78 -0.41
N PHE A 18 -2.57 3.93 -1.26
CA PHE A 18 -2.84 3.98 -2.70
C PHE A 18 -4.26 3.52 -3.05
N GLY A 19 -4.89 2.65 -2.25
CA GLY A 19 -6.30 2.28 -2.34
C GLY A 19 -7.22 3.49 -2.18
N ILE A 20 -6.96 4.34 -1.17
CA ILE A 20 -7.70 5.59 -0.96
C ILE A 20 -7.48 6.55 -2.13
N LEU A 21 -6.21 6.76 -2.54
CA LEU A 21 -5.89 7.67 -3.64
C LEU A 21 -6.51 7.20 -4.98
N SER A 22 -6.54 5.90 -5.26
CA SER A 22 -7.10 5.36 -6.50
C SER A 22 -8.63 5.35 -6.55
N ALA A 23 -9.29 5.21 -5.40
CA ALA A 23 -10.74 5.39 -5.31
C ALA A 23 -11.15 6.82 -5.70
N LYS A 24 -10.37 7.82 -5.27
CA LYS A 24 -10.64 9.24 -5.48
C LYS A 24 -10.16 9.77 -6.82
N PHE A 25 -8.92 9.48 -7.21
CA PHE A 25 -8.28 10.09 -8.37
C PHE A 25 -8.13 9.10 -9.52
N ARG A 26 -8.75 9.42 -10.66
CA ARG A 26 -8.72 8.60 -11.88
C ARG A 26 -7.30 8.34 -12.40
N ILE A 27 -6.35 9.22 -12.13
CA ILE A 27 -4.95 9.09 -12.58
C ILE A 27 -4.29 7.78 -12.12
N PHE A 28 -4.68 7.24 -10.95
CA PHE A 28 -4.14 5.97 -10.47
C PHE A 28 -4.82 4.74 -11.07
N LYS A 29 -5.96 4.89 -11.77
CA LYS A 29 -6.69 3.77 -12.37
C LYS A 29 -6.08 3.29 -13.69
N GLN A 30 -5.07 3.98 -14.20
CA GLN A 30 -4.38 3.66 -15.44
C GLN A 30 -2.86 3.71 -15.22
N PRO A 31 -2.05 3.00 -16.04
CA PRO A 31 -0.60 3.12 -16.01
C PRO A 31 -0.14 4.57 -16.17
N ILE A 32 0.65 5.06 -15.23
CA ILE A 32 1.17 6.43 -15.26
C ILE A 32 2.51 6.43 -15.99
N ILE A 33 2.50 6.80 -17.27
CA ILE A 33 3.69 6.85 -18.11
C ILE A 33 4.44 8.16 -17.82
N THR A 34 5.38 8.12 -16.86
CA THR A 34 6.19 9.30 -16.50
C THR A 34 7.51 8.89 -15.84
N SER A 35 8.41 9.86 -15.65
CA SER A 35 9.70 9.63 -14.99
C SER A 35 9.55 9.48 -13.46
N PRO A 36 10.49 8.80 -12.78
CA PRO A 36 10.49 8.68 -11.31
C PRO A 36 10.43 10.04 -10.58
N LYS A 37 11.06 11.07 -11.14
CA LYS A 37 11.02 12.44 -10.59
C LYS A 37 9.62 13.05 -10.65
N ASN A 38 8.87 12.77 -11.71
CA ASN A 38 7.55 13.34 -11.93
C ASN A 38 6.47 12.56 -11.18
N ILE A 39 6.58 11.24 -11.08
CA ILE A 39 5.61 10.44 -10.31
C ILE A 39 5.61 10.83 -8.83
N SER A 40 6.77 11.13 -8.24
CA SER A 40 6.83 11.64 -6.86
C SER A 40 6.05 12.94 -6.69
N LYS A 41 6.12 13.86 -7.67
CA LYS A 41 5.34 15.11 -7.63
C LYS A 41 3.85 14.85 -7.76
N ILE A 42 3.44 13.92 -8.63
CA ILE A 42 2.02 13.54 -8.79
C ILE A 42 1.48 12.97 -7.49
N ILE A 43 2.20 12.02 -6.86
CA ILE A 43 1.79 11.44 -5.58
C ILE A 43 1.63 12.53 -4.52
N LEU A 44 2.64 13.40 -4.34
CA LEU A 44 2.58 14.50 -3.37
C LEU A 44 1.41 15.46 -3.66
N ALA A 45 1.19 15.85 -4.92
CA ALA A 45 0.08 16.71 -5.30
C ALA A 45 -1.27 16.09 -4.97
N THR A 46 -1.44 14.77 -5.22
CA THR A 46 -2.68 14.06 -4.89
C THR A 46 -2.91 13.93 -3.38
N VAL A 47 -1.84 13.78 -2.58
CA VAL A 47 -1.93 13.79 -1.11
C VAL A 47 -2.35 15.16 -0.59
N VAL A 48 -1.74 16.24 -1.10
CA VAL A 48 -2.11 17.62 -0.74
C VAL A 48 -3.56 17.90 -1.11
N LEU A 49 -3.97 17.50 -2.32
CA LEU A 49 -5.34 17.69 -2.80
C LEU A 49 -6.35 16.87 -1.98
N HIS A 50 -6.02 15.62 -1.63
CA HIS A 50 -6.82 14.79 -0.74
C HIS A 50 -7.06 15.49 0.61
N ASN A 51 -5.98 16.00 1.23
CA ASN A 51 -6.07 16.70 2.52
C ASN A 51 -6.86 18.00 2.40
N TYR A 52 -6.66 18.77 1.33
CA TYR A 52 -7.39 20.01 1.08
C TYR A 52 -8.90 19.76 0.95
N LEU A 53 -9.31 18.81 0.11
CA LEU A 53 -10.72 18.46 -0.09
C LEU A 53 -11.36 17.97 1.21
N ARG A 54 -10.66 17.13 1.97
CA ARG A 54 -11.12 16.66 3.29
C ARG A 54 -11.37 17.82 4.26
N SER A 55 -10.57 18.89 4.18
CA SER A 55 -10.74 20.07 5.03
C SER A 55 -11.85 21.01 4.59
N LYS A 56 -12.16 21.07 3.28
CA LYS A 56 -13.09 22.05 2.71
C LYS A 56 -14.51 21.54 2.51
N THR A 57 -14.67 20.24 2.21
CA THR A 57 -15.99 19.65 1.97
C THR A 57 -16.16 18.35 2.77
N PRO A 58 -16.04 18.38 4.11
CA PRO A 58 -15.96 17.18 4.93
C PRO A 58 -17.16 16.22 4.76
N ASP A 59 -18.39 16.73 4.59
CA ASP A 59 -19.59 15.91 4.45
C ASP A 59 -19.63 15.16 3.11
N GLU A 60 -19.43 15.88 2.00
CA GLU A 60 -19.35 15.30 0.66
C GLU A 60 -18.15 14.33 0.55
N TYR A 61 -17.02 14.72 1.14
CA TYR A 61 -15.81 13.92 1.16
C TYR A 61 -16.01 12.61 1.90
N ARG A 62 -16.70 12.63 3.06
CA ARG A 62 -16.96 11.44 3.88
C ARG A 62 -17.92 10.49 3.16
N ILE A 63 -18.92 11.00 2.44
CA ILE A 63 -19.86 10.18 1.66
C ILE A 63 -19.13 9.44 0.54
N GLU A 64 -18.25 10.13 -0.20
CA GLU A 64 -17.47 9.51 -1.26
C GLU A 64 -16.44 8.49 -0.74
N GLU A 65 -15.84 8.76 0.42
CA GLU A 65 -14.91 7.84 1.07
C GLU A 65 -15.62 6.55 1.51
N GLN A 66 -16.82 6.66 2.10
CA GLN A 66 -17.64 5.51 2.49
C GLN A 66 -18.08 4.67 1.27
N ARG A 67 -18.45 5.32 0.17
CA ARG A 67 -18.75 4.66 -1.11
C ARG A 67 -17.52 3.95 -1.70
N GLY A 68 -16.34 4.55 -1.58
CA GLY A 68 -15.09 3.95 -2.02
C GLY A 68 -14.66 2.75 -1.18
N GLN A 69 -14.93 2.78 0.13
CA GLN A 69 -14.63 1.70 1.07
C GLN A 69 -15.57 0.49 0.90
N GLN A 70 -16.88 0.72 0.70
CA GLN A 70 -17.85 -0.38 0.49
C GLN A 70 -17.54 -1.22 -0.75
N HIS A 71 -17.02 -0.61 -1.83
CA HIS A 71 -16.55 -1.35 -3.01
C HIS A 71 -15.28 -2.19 -2.75
N GLN A 72 -14.57 -1.97 -1.65
CA GLN A 72 -13.38 -2.75 -1.25
C GLN A 72 -13.68 -3.80 -0.17
N THR A 73 -14.78 -3.66 0.58
CA THR A 73 -15.21 -4.58 1.65
C THR A 73 -16.43 -5.45 1.30
N GLY A 74 -17.02 -5.28 0.11
CA GLY A 74 -18.05 -6.18 -0.42
C GLY A 74 -17.51 -7.60 -0.59
N ASN A 75 -18.34 -8.59 -0.22
CA ASN A 75 -18.08 -10.04 -0.28
C ASN A 75 -17.25 -10.48 -1.50
N ALA A 76 -16.48 -11.54 -1.32
CA ALA A 76 -15.73 -12.29 -2.34
C ALA A 76 -16.64 -12.91 -3.43
N GLY A 77 -17.37 -12.07 -4.16
CA GLY A 77 -18.19 -12.39 -5.31
C GLY A 77 -17.72 -11.54 -6.48
N GLN A 78 -17.15 -12.22 -7.48
CA GLN A 78 -16.87 -11.78 -8.84
C GLN A 78 -16.09 -10.44 -9.04
N PRO A 79 -14.87 -10.49 -9.61
CA PRO A 79 -14.08 -9.30 -9.85
C PRO A 79 -14.57 -8.58 -11.11
N GLU A 80 -15.64 -7.82 -10.99
CA GLU A 80 -15.99 -6.80 -11.97
C GLU A 80 -15.38 -5.45 -11.54
N ASP A 81 -14.24 -5.16 -12.18
CA ASP A 81 -13.49 -3.89 -12.11
C ASP A 81 -12.91 -3.45 -10.76
N ALA A 82 -12.30 -4.39 -10.03
CA ALA A 82 -11.39 -4.06 -8.93
C ALA A 82 -10.22 -3.20 -9.44
N GLY A 83 -10.11 -1.98 -8.89
CA GLY A 83 -9.28 -0.90 -9.42
C GLY A 83 -7.78 -1.15 -9.47
N ALA A 84 -7.08 -0.26 -10.19
CA ALA A 84 -5.66 0.10 -10.19
C ALA A 84 -4.58 -0.92 -9.72
N MET A 85 -4.70 -1.44 -8.50
CA MET A 85 -3.76 -2.40 -7.91
C MET A 85 -4.31 -3.82 -8.03
N ARG A 86 -4.25 -4.37 -9.25
CA ARG A 86 -4.34 -5.82 -9.41
C ARG A 86 -3.21 -6.46 -8.60
N GLY A 87 -3.54 -7.41 -7.73
CA GLY A 87 -2.53 -8.23 -7.08
C GLY A 87 -1.60 -8.78 -8.16
N LEU A 88 -0.31 -8.43 -8.08
CA LEU A 88 0.67 -8.89 -9.05
C LEU A 88 0.59 -10.42 -9.11
N ALA A 89 0.40 -10.97 -10.31
CA ALA A 89 0.41 -12.41 -10.50
C ALA A 89 1.70 -12.96 -9.87
N ARG A 90 1.57 -13.97 -9.00
CA ARG A 90 2.73 -14.61 -8.37
C ARG A 90 3.47 -15.38 -9.45
N ILE A 91 4.43 -14.73 -10.10
CA ILE A 91 5.33 -15.39 -11.03
C ILE A 91 6.38 -16.12 -10.18
N PRO A 92 6.45 -17.45 -10.18
CA PRO A 92 7.47 -18.18 -9.44
C PRO A 92 8.79 -18.02 -10.22
N ARG A 93 9.53 -16.95 -9.94
CA ARG A 93 10.92 -16.78 -10.35
C ARG A 93 11.79 -16.86 -9.12
N ASN A 94 12.90 -17.59 -9.22
CA ASN A 94 13.94 -17.51 -8.20
C ASN A 94 14.47 -16.06 -8.23
N ALA A 95 14.51 -15.41 -7.07
CA ALA A 95 15.05 -14.06 -6.97
C ALA A 95 16.56 -14.07 -7.27
N ASP A 96 17.06 -13.00 -7.88
CA ASP A 96 18.49 -12.82 -8.12
C ASP A 96 19.27 -12.85 -6.80
N ASN A 97 20.54 -13.25 -6.84
CA ASN A 97 21.39 -13.35 -5.65
C ASN A 97 21.55 -11.99 -4.96
N ASP A 98 21.65 -10.91 -5.74
CA ASP A 98 21.70 -9.54 -5.21
C ASP A 98 20.41 -9.17 -4.45
N ALA A 99 19.25 -9.55 -4.97
CA ALA A 99 17.97 -9.32 -4.31
C ALA A 99 17.85 -10.10 -2.99
N LYS A 100 18.43 -11.31 -2.94
CA LYS A 100 18.52 -12.10 -1.70
C LYS A 100 19.47 -11.44 -0.70
N ALA A 101 20.61 -10.93 -1.15
CA ALA A 101 21.57 -10.24 -0.29
C ALA A 101 20.96 -8.97 0.34
N VAL A 102 20.27 -8.15 -0.46
CA VAL A 102 19.55 -6.97 0.03
C VAL A 102 18.47 -7.36 1.05
N ARG A 103 17.70 -8.42 0.77
CA ARG A 103 16.71 -8.94 1.70
C ARG A 103 17.33 -9.37 3.03
N GLU A 104 18.47 -10.05 2.97
CA GLU A 104 19.18 -10.53 4.16
C GLU A 104 19.72 -9.35 4.99
N GLN A 105 20.29 -8.34 4.32
CA GLN A 105 20.78 -7.12 4.97
C GLN A 105 19.66 -6.40 5.73
N PHE A 106 18.50 -6.21 5.09
CA PHE A 106 17.33 -5.63 5.77
C PHE A 106 16.81 -6.53 6.89
N MET A 107 16.80 -7.86 6.69
CA MET A 107 16.40 -8.80 7.73
C MET A 107 17.28 -8.68 8.97
N ALA A 108 18.60 -8.64 8.79
CA ALA A 108 19.56 -8.49 9.87
C ALA A 108 19.36 -7.17 10.63
N TYR A 109 19.24 -6.04 9.91
CA TYR A 109 18.99 -4.74 10.53
C TYR A 109 17.69 -4.73 11.34
N PHE A 110 16.57 -5.13 10.75
CA PHE A 110 15.25 -5.02 11.38
C PHE A 110 15.02 -6.01 12.53
N ASN A 111 15.78 -7.11 12.59
CA ASN A 111 15.76 -8.04 13.72
C ASN A 111 16.74 -7.63 14.85
N ASN A 112 17.77 -6.83 14.55
CA ASN A 112 18.80 -6.39 15.50
C ASN A 112 18.68 -4.89 15.81
N GLU A 113 19.54 -4.03 15.26
CA GLU A 113 19.59 -2.58 15.56
C GLU A 113 18.25 -1.86 15.39
N GLY A 114 17.47 -2.24 14.38
CA GLY A 114 16.16 -1.67 14.09
C GLY A 114 15.01 -2.35 14.84
N ARG A 115 15.27 -3.18 15.85
CA ARG A 115 14.27 -3.91 16.65
C ARG A 115 13.35 -2.95 17.40
N VAL A 116 12.07 -3.28 17.44
CA VAL A 116 11.03 -2.51 18.14
C VAL A 116 10.20 -3.42 19.04
N ASP A 117 9.85 -2.96 20.24
CA ASP A 117 9.29 -3.81 21.31
C ASP A 117 7.96 -4.51 20.93
N TRP A 118 7.16 -3.88 20.09
CA TRP A 118 5.86 -4.42 19.69
C TRP A 118 5.96 -5.56 18.65
N GLN A 119 7.12 -5.77 18.03
CA GLN A 119 7.24 -6.73 16.92
C GLN A 119 7.15 -8.21 17.35
N GLU A 120 7.34 -8.49 18.64
CA GLU A 120 7.26 -9.84 19.22
C GLU A 120 5.92 -10.12 19.90
N ARG A 121 5.19 -9.08 20.31
CA ARG A 121 3.88 -9.21 20.97
C ARG A 121 2.77 -9.70 20.04
N MET A 122 2.99 -9.69 18.72
CA MET A 122 2.00 -10.09 17.72
C MET A 122 2.38 -11.36 16.95
N ALA A 123 3.49 -12.01 17.29
CA ALA A 123 3.69 -13.40 16.89
C ALA A 123 2.72 -14.24 17.75
N PRO A 124 1.83 -15.07 17.16
CA PRO A 124 1.01 -15.96 17.96
C PRO A 124 1.95 -16.81 18.83
N LEU A 125 1.73 -16.77 20.14
CA LEU A 125 2.27 -17.78 21.04
C LEU A 125 1.77 -19.12 20.51
N HIS A 126 2.70 -20.01 20.16
CA HIS A 126 2.40 -21.41 19.89
C HIS A 126 1.81 -22.05 21.14
#